data_AF-A0A949FQN7-F1
#
_entry.id   AF-A0A949FQN7-F1
#
_cell.length_a   1.000
_cell.length_b   1.000
_cell.length_c   1.000
_cell.angle_alpha   90.00
_cell.angle_beta   90.00
_cell.angle_gamma   90.00
#
_symmetry.space_group_name_H-M   'P 1'
#
loop_
_entity.id
_entity.type
_entity.pdbx_description
1 polymer ?
#
loop_
_entity_poly.entity_id
_entity_poly.type
_entity_poly.pdbx_seq_one_letter_code
_entity_poly.pdbx_strand_id
1 'polypeptide(L)' 'MAETLSLQIAKFMFLLRSFYGFLALATFLLPICPAGLVAEELRVASIFSDHMVLQQQAKLPIWGTAEPGATITISF' A
#
# COMPACT_ATOMS: atom_id res chain seq x y z
N MET A 1 -49.18 27.46 -18.38
CA MET A 1 -48.75 26.06 -18.53
C MET A 1 -47.26 25.94 -18.87
N ALA A 2 -46.69 26.80 -19.73
CA ALA A 2 -45.26 26.78 -20.08
C ALA A 2 -44.32 27.23 -18.95
N GLU A 3 -44.72 28.21 -18.13
CA GLU A 3 -43.85 28.77 -17.06
C GLU A 3 -43.63 27.81 -15.87
N THR A 4 -44.57 26.90 -15.63
CA THR A 4 -44.44 25.88 -14.57
C THR A 4 -43.51 24.75 -14.99
N LEU A 5 -43.42 24.47 -16.30
CA LEU A 5 -42.55 23.45 -16.88
C LEU A 5 -41.08 23.90 -16.88
N SER A 6 -40.82 25.17 -17.25
CA SER A 6 -39.46 25.73 -17.19
C SER A 6 -38.91 25.78 -15.77
N LEU A 7 -39.77 26.08 -14.79
CA LEU A 7 -39.40 26.07 -13.36
C LEU A 7 -39.14 24.65 -12.83
N GLN A 8 -39.88 23.64 -13.29
CA GLN A 8 -39.62 22.23 -12.97
C GLN A 8 -38.27 21.75 -13.52
N ILE A 9 -37.95 22.11 -14.77
CA ILE A 9 -36.67 21.75 -15.41
C ILE A 9 -35.50 22.43 -14.70
N ALA A 10 -35.64 23.72 -14.32
CA ALA A 10 -34.60 24.44 -13.60
C ALA A 10 -34.32 23.83 -12.21
N LYS A 11 -35.37 23.41 -11.48
CA LYS A 11 -35.23 22.70 -10.20
C LYS A 11 -34.57 21.33 -10.37
N PHE A 12 -34.93 20.59 -11.42
CA PHE A 12 -34.32 19.30 -11.75
C PHE A 12 -32.83 19.46 -12.10
N MET A 13 -32.47 20.47 -12.89
CA MET A 13 -31.07 20.79 -13.22
C MET A 13 -30.27 21.22 -11.98
N PHE A 14 -30.88 21.98 -11.06
CA PHE A 14 -30.24 22.34 -9.79
C PHE A 14 -30.03 21.13 -8.87
N LEU A 15 -31.01 20.22 -8.82
CA LEU A 15 -30.93 18.96 -8.09
C LEU A 15 -29.79 18.09 -8.64
N LEU A 16 -29.72 17.93 -9.97
CA LEU A 16 -28.66 17.17 -10.65
C LEU A 16 -27.28 17.72 -10.29
N ARG A 17 -27.11 19.05 -10.36
CA ARG A 17 -25.83 19.73 -10.11
C ARG A 17 -25.38 19.62 -8.66
N SER A 18 -26.32 19.61 -7.70
CA SER A 18 -26.03 19.36 -6.28
C SER A 18 -25.62 17.91 -6.01
N PHE A 19 -26.29 16.94 -6.66
CA PHE A 19 -25.93 15.52 -6.57
C PHE A 19 -24.51 15.24 -7.08
N TYR A 20 -24.12 15.82 -8.23
CA TYR A 20 -22.75 15.69 -8.75
C TYR A 20 -21.70 16.37 -7.85
N GLY A 21 -22.06 17.44 -7.14
CA GLY A 21 -21.19 18.10 -6.16
C GLY A 21 -20.89 17.20 -4.95
N PHE A 22 -21.89 16.49 -4.43
CA PHE A 22 -21.70 15.52 -3.36
C PHE A 22 -20.87 14.31 -3.82
N LEU A 23 -21.08 13.82 -5.05
CA LEU A 23 -20.29 12.73 -5.64
C LEU A 23 -18.80 13.12 -5.81
N ALA A 24 -18.54 14.36 -6.25
CA ALA A 24 -17.18 14.90 -6.39
C ALA A 24 -16.49 15.07 -5.04
N LEU A 25 -17.21 15.53 -4.01
CA LEU A 25 -16.69 15.68 -2.65
C LEU A 25 -16.33 14.32 -2.02
N ALA A 26 -17.18 13.29 -2.22
CA ALA A 26 -16.92 11.94 -1.72
C ALA A 26 -15.68 11.30 -2.37
N THR A 27 -15.38 11.65 -3.62
CA THR A 27 -14.18 11.19 -4.34
C THR A 27 -12.92 11.92 -3.86
N PHE A 28 -13.04 13.18 -3.45
CA PHE A 28 -11.92 13.97 -2.91
C PHE A 28 -11.51 13.56 -1.48
N LEU A 29 -12.42 12.92 -0.75
CA LEU A 29 -12.21 12.50 0.64
C LEU A 29 -11.71 11.05 0.77
N LEU A 30 -11.53 10.33 -0.34
CA LEU A 30 -10.96 8.98 -0.33
C LEU A 30 -9.48 9.08 0.06
N PRO A 31 -9.08 8.69 1.27
CA PRO A 31 -7.70 8.85 1.69
C PRO A 31 -6.84 7.86 0.91
N ILE A 32 -5.67 8.33 0.48
CA ILE A 32 -4.62 7.51 -0.11
C ILE A 32 -4.25 6.47 0.95
N CYS A 33 -4.69 5.22 0.73
CA CYS A 33 -4.20 4.09 1.49
C CYS A 33 -2.68 4.08 1.30
N PRO A 34 -1.87 4.25 2.36
CA PRO A 34 -0.46 3.96 2.23
C PRO A 34 -0.39 2.46 1.95
N ALA A 35 -0.19 2.12 0.67
CA ALA A 35 0.21 0.77 0.29
C ALA A 35 1.38 0.44 1.20
N GLY A 36 1.18 -0.57 2.06
CA GLY A 36 2.05 -0.85 3.20
C GLY A 36 3.50 -0.74 2.78
N LEU A 37 4.29 -0.02 3.58
CA LEU A 37 5.74 -0.11 3.52
C LEU A 37 6.06 -1.60 3.58
N VAL A 38 6.38 -2.18 2.42
CA VAL A 38 6.87 -3.55 2.34
C VAL A 38 8.21 -3.49 3.01
N ALA A 39 8.23 -3.81 4.31
CA ALA A 39 9.47 -4.00 5.05
C ALA A 39 10.32 -4.97 4.23
N GLU A 40 11.55 -4.58 3.94
CA GLU A 40 12.43 -5.44 3.16
C GLU A 40 12.66 -6.70 4.00
N GLU A 41 12.14 -7.83 3.53
CA GLU A 41 12.24 -9.10 4.21
C GLU A 41 13.74 -9.43 4.39
N LEU A 42 14.15 -9.71 5.64
CA LEU A 42 15.50 -10.16 5.97
C LEU A 42 15.88 -11.33 5.06
N ARG A 43 16.92 -11.16 4.24
CA ARG A 43 17.36 -12.18 3.29
C ARG A 43 18.85 -12.42 3.42
N VAL A 44 19.23 -13.64 3.77
CA VAL A 44 20.63 -14.08 3.70
C VAL A 44 21.03 -14.34 2.25
N ALA A 45 22.33 -14.28 1.94
CA ALA A 45 22.84 -14.60 0.62
C ALA A 45 22.40 -16.00 0.16
N SER A 46 22.07 -16.15 -1.12
CA SER A 46 21.46 -17.37 -1.67
C SER A 46 22.31 -18.65 -1.57
N ILE A 47 23.61 -18.51 -1.26
CA ILE A 47 24.49 -19.65 -0.96
C ILE A 47 24.11 -20.35 0.36
N PHE A 48 23.45 -19.61 1.26
CA PHE A 48 22.93 -20.12 2.51
C PHE A 48 21.52 -20.70 2.25
N SER A 49 21.45 -22.00 1.98
CA SER A 49 20.20 -22.73 1.75
C SER A 49 20.05 -23.96 2.65
N ASP A 50 18.86 -24.57 2.64
CA ASP A 50 18.63 -25.84 3.31
C ASP A 50 19.63 -26.92 2.83
N HIS A 51 20.03 -27.79 3.76
CA HIS A 51 20.97 -28.88 3.54
C HIS A 51 22.39 -28.49 3.08
N MET A 52 22.80 -27.23 3.23
CA MET A 52 24.20 -26.85 2.99
C MET A 52 25.14 -27.46 4.04
N VAL A 53 26.42 -27.57 3.69
CA VAL A 53 27.48 -28.01 4.62
C VAL A 53 28.37 -26.82 4.96
N LEU A 54 28.50 -26.52 6.26
CA LEU A 54 29.43 -25.52 6.76
C LEU A 54 30.65 -26.23 7.35
N GLN A 55 31.84 -25.65 7.12
CA GLN A 55 33.07 -26.18 7.69
C GLN A 55 33.11 -25.90 9.20
N GLN A 56 33.28 -26.96 10.00
CA GLN A 56 33.41 -26.83 11.44
C GLN A 56 34.66 -26.02 11.81
N GLN A 57 34.56 -25.23 12.89
CA GLN A 57 35.66 -24.42 13.44
C GLN A 57 36.21 -23.35 12.48
N ALA A 58 35.54 -23.08 11.36
CA ALA A 58 35.87 -22.00 10.44
C ALA A 58 35.09 -20.72 10.80
N LYS A 59 35.76 -19.56 10.77
CA LYS A 59 35.10 -18.26 10.83
C LYS A 59 34.56 -17.92 9.44
N LEU A 60 33.27 -18.13 9.23
CA LEU A 60 32.60 -17.82 7.98
C LEU A 60 31.84 -16.49 8.10
N PRO A 61 32.05 -15.53 7.19
CA PRO A 61 31.20 -14.35 7.14
C PRO A 61 29.79 -14.78 6.71
N ILE A 62 28.76 -14.24 7.36
CA ILE A 62 27.35 -14.39 6.96
C ILE A 62 26.86 -13.00 6.56
N TRP A 63 26.27 -12.89 5.37
CA TRP A 63 25.84 -11.61 4.79
C TRP A 63 24.48 -11.74 4.10
N GLY A 64 23.86 -10.61 3.82
CA GLY A 64 22.50 -10.54 3.29
C GLY A 64 21.98 -9.09 3.21
N THR A 65 20.69 -8.94 2.92
CA THR A 65 19.97 -7.67 3.02
C THR A 65 19.04 -7.69 4.23
N ALA A 66 18.98 -6.54 4.92
CA ALA A 66 18.23 -6.37 6.15
C ALA A 66 17.99 -4.88 6.39
N GLU A 67 16.93 -4.55 7.13
CA GLU A 67 16.78 -3.20 7.66
C GLU A 67 17.88 -2.86 8.69
N PRO A 68 18.28 -1.59 8.81
CA PRO A 68 19.20 -1.16 9.85
C PRO A 68 18.68 -1.53 11.25
N GLY A 69 19.52 -2.20 12.05
CA GLY A 69 19.16 -2.63 13.40
C GLY A 69 18.41 -3.96 13.49
N ALA A 70 18.24 -4.69 12.37
CA ALA A 70 17.69 -6.04 12.38
C ALA A 70 18.56 -7.00 13.21
N THR A 71 17.92 -7.78 14.08
CA THR A 71 18.57 -8.82 14.90
C THR A 71 18.67 -10.11 14.10
N ILE A 72 19.88 -10.69 14.03
CA ILE A 72 20.14 -11.96 13.34
C ILE A 72 20.52 -13.01 14.40
N THR A 73 19.84 -14.16 14.38
CA THR A 73 20.12 -15.30 15.24
C THR A 73 20.73 -16.43 14.42
N ILE A 74 21.85 -16.99 14.88
CA ILE A 74 22.55 -18.12 14.24
C ILE A 74 22.50 -19.31 15.20
N SER A 75 21.94 -20.44 14.74
CA SER A 75 21.87 -21.71 15.46
C SER A 75 22.51 -22.84 14.65
N PHE A 76 23.12 -23.81 15.32
CA PHE A 76 23.83 -24.96 14.73
C PHE A 76 23.20 -26.27 15.14
#